data_AF-A0A2N1W8L0-F1
#
_entry.id   AF-A0A2N1W8L0-F1
#
_cell.length_a   1.000
_cell.length_b   1.000
_cell.length_c   1.000
_cell.angle_alpha   90.00
_cell.angle_beta   90.00
_cell.angle_gamma   90.00
#
_symmetry.space_group_name_H-M   'P 1'
#
loop_
_entity.id
_entity.type
_entity.pdbx_description
1 polymer ?
#
loop_
_entity_poly.entity_id
_entity_poly.type
_entity_poly.pdbx_seq_one_letter_code
_entity_poly.pdbx_strand_id
1 'polypeptide(L)' 'MPYDITLIPGDGIGPEITDATVRVLEATGLDFVWDRQLGGMTAVAATGEPLPYKVEAGS' A
#
# COMPACT_ATOMS: atom_id res chain seq x y z
N MET A 1 -7.12 9.85 17.03
CA MET A 1 -7.26 10.21 15.60
C MET A 1 -6.53 9.12 14.84
N PRO A 2 -7.16 8.54 13.80
CA PRO A 2 -6.53 7.50 13.00
C PRO A 2 -5.35 8.05 12.21
N TYR A 3 -4.38 7.20 11.91
CA TYR A 3 -3.27 7.51 11.01
C TYR A 3 -3.63 7.12 9.58
N ASP A 4 -3.63 8.10 8.67
CA ASP A 4 -3.76 7.85 7.24
C ASP A 4 -2.45 7.33 6.67
N ILE A 5 -2.46 6.11 6.14
CA ILE A 5 -1.27 5.46 5.60
C ILE A 5 -1.54 4.98 4.18
N THR A 6 -0.76 5.51 3.23
CA THR A 6 -0.67 4.96 1.88
C THR A 6 0.14 3.67 1.92
N LEU A 7 -0.50 2.56 1.56
CA LEU A 7 0.09 1.23 1.57
C LEU A 7 0.27 0.72 0.14
N ILE A 8 1.52 0.60 -0.29
CA ILE A 8 1.87 0.01 -1.59
C ILE A 8 2.43 -1.39 -1.33
N PRO A 9 1.69 -2.47 -1.63
CA PRO A 9 2.21 -3.83 -1.52
C PRO A 9 3.39 -4.04 -2.48
N GLY A 10 4.42 -4.75 -2.02
CA GLY A 10 5.53 -5.13 -2.89
C GLY A 10 5.12 -6.20 -3.92
N ASP A 11 6.00 -6.47 -4.88
CA ASP A 11 5.82 -7.56 -5.85
C ASP A 11 6.39 -8.90 -5.33
N GLY A 12 6.07 -10.00 -6.02
CA GLY A 12 6.55 -11.34 -5.64
C GLY A 12 5.91 -11.81 -4.33
N ILE A 13 6.74 -12.04 -3.29
CA ILE A 13 6.28 -12.34 -1.92
C ILE A 13 5.85 -11.09 -1.14
N GLY A 14 5.93 -9.91 -1.76
CA GLY A 14 5.62 -8.62 -1.16
C GLY A 14 4.23 -8.55 -0.53
N PRO A 15 3.14 -9.03 -1.18
CA PRO A 15 1.79 -8.93 -0.63
C PRO A 15 1.64 -9.67 0.71
N GLU A 16 2.22 -10.87 0.84
CA GLU A 16 2.16 -11.66 2.06
C GLU A 16 2.89 -10.99 3.23
N ILE A 17 4.05 -10.39 2.95
CA ILE A 17 4.84 -9.64 3.95
C ILE A 17 4.13 -8.33 4.33
N THR A 18 3.52 -7.65 3.36
CA THR A 18 2.72 -6.45 3.59
C THR A 18 1.52 -6.77 4.49
N ASP A 19 0.78 -7.83 4.21
CA ASP A 19 -0.36 -8.25 5.03
C ASP A 19 0.06 -8.65 6.45
N ALA A 20 1.20 -9.33 6.61
CA ALA A 20 1.75 -9.63 7.93
C ALA A 20 2.12 -8.36 8.71
N THR A 21 2.67 -7.36 8.02
CA THR A 21 3.03 -6.06 8.61
C THR A 21 1.79 -5.30 9.07
N VAL A 22 0.73 -5.26 8.27
CA VAL A 22 -0.55 -4.65 8.66
C VAL A 22 -1.09 -5.27 9.94
N ARG A 23 -1.07 -6.61 10.07
CA ARG A 23 -1.50 -7.30 11.30
C ARG A 23 -0.69 -6.91 12.53
N VAL A 24 0.63 -6.75 12.38
CA VAL A 24 1.51 -6.30 13.47
C VAL A 24 1.17 -4.87 13.90
N LEU A 25 0.89 -4.00 12.94
CA LEU A 25 0.51 -2.60 13.21
C LEU A 25 -0.87 -2.52 13.87
N GLU A 26 -1.86 -3.26 13.38
CA GLU A 26 -3.20 -3.32 13.98
C GLU A 26 -3.16 -3.87 15.42
N ALA A 27 -2.23 -4.78 15.73
CA ALA A 27 -2.03 -5.31 17.08
C ALA A 27 -1.51 -4.27 18.09
N THR A 28 -1.05 -3.09 17.64
CA THR A 28 -0.64 -2.00 18.55
C THR A 28 -1.80 -1.31 19.25
N GLY A 29 -3.03 -1.50 18.76
CA GLY A 29 -4.23 -0.81 19.28
C GLY A 29 -4.36 0.64 18.81
N LEU A 30 -3.52 1.09 17.88
CA LEU A 30 -3.68 2.36 17.18
C LEU A 30 -4.70 2.21 16.04
N ASP A 31 -5.43 3.29 15.76
CA ASP A 31 -6.35 3.33 14.63
C ASP A 31 -5.59 3.71 13.35
N PHE A 32 -5.79 2.94 12.27
CA PHE A 32 -5.19 3.19 10.96
C PHE A 32 -6.25 3.27 9.87
N VAL A 33 -6.04 4.15 8.90
CA VAL A 33 -6.80 4.22 7.65
C VAL A 33 -5.83 3.87 6.53
N TRP A 34 -6.06 2.71 5.92
CA TRP A 34 -5.21 2.19 4.86
C TRP A 34 -5.70 2.63 3.48
N ASP A 35 -4.91 3.43 2.79
CA ASP A 35 -5.09 3.74 1.37
C ASP A 35 -4.21 2.81 0.54
N ARG A 36 -4.76 1.67 0.09
CA ARG A 36 -4.00 0.69 -0.70
C ARG A 36 -3.81 1.17 -2.13
N GLN A 37 -2.56 1.18 -2.58
CA GLN A 37 -2.14 1.66 -3.88
C GLN A 37 -1.33 0.58 -4.62
N LEU A 38 -1.42 0.54 -5.95
CA LEU A 38 -0.60 -0.35 -6.77
C LEU A 38 0.74 0.31 -7.08
N GLY A 39 1.84 -0.44 -6.99
CA GLY A 39 3.15 -0.01 -7.45
C GLY A 39 3.92 -1.13 -8.11
N GLY A 40 5.08 -0.81 -8.69
CA GLY A 40 6.02 -1.80 -9.22
C GLY A 40 5.46 -2.56 -10.43
N MET A 41 5.85 -3.82 -10.57
CA MET A 41 5.47 -4.67 -11.69
C MET A 41 3.97 -4.96 -11.71
N THR A 42 3.35 -5.07 -10.54
CA THR A 42 1.89 -5.22 -10.44
C THR A 42 1.17 -3.99 -11.00
N ALA A 43 1.67 -2.77 -10.73
CA ALA A 43 1.13 -1.55 -11.35
C ALA A 43 1.36 -1.51 -12.85
N VAL A 44 2.57 -1.88 -13.33
CA VAL A 44 2.87 -1.93 -14.77
C VAL A 44 1.95 -2.91 -15.48
N ALA A 45 1.72 -4.10 -14.90
CA ALA A 45 0.84 -5.11 -15.49
C ALA A 45 -0.63 -4.64 -15.55
N ALA A 46 -1.07 -3.85 -14.57
CA ALA A 46 -2.44 -3.36 -14.49
C ALA A 46 -2.70 -2.07 -15.27
N THR A 47 -1.73 -1.17 -15.34
CA THR A 47 -1.90 0.23 -15.80
C THR A 47 -0.93 0.65 -16.90
N GLY A 48 0.14 -0.10 -17.12
CA GLY A 48 1.25 0.29 -18.00
C GLY A 48 2.29 1.20 -17.34
N GLU A 49 2.04 1.69 -16.13
CA GLU A 49 2.93 2.59 -15.39
C GLU A 49 3.38 1.98 -14.05
N PRO A 50 4.62 2.25 -13.59
CA PRO A 50 5.16 1.65 -12.37
C PRO A 50 4.74 2.38 -11.08
N LEU A 51 4.24 3.60 -11.21
CA LEU A 51 3.83 4.44 -10.08
C LEU A 51 2.31 4.38 -9.86
N PRO A 52 1.84 4.55 -8.61
CA PRO A 52 0.41 4.57 -8.34
C PRO A 52 -0.27 5.81 -8.92
N TYR A 53 -1.39 5.60 -9.62
CA TYR A 53 -2.19 6.67 -10.22
C TYR A 53 -2.63 7.77 -9.23
N LYS A 54 -2.88 7.41 -7.96
CA LYS A 54 -3.36 8.36 -6.95
C LYS A 54 -2.26 9.13 -6.22
N VAL A 55 -1.01 8.68 -6.23
CA VAL A 55 0.08 9.41 -5.56
C VAL A 55 0.74 10.46 -6.44
N GLU A 56 0.43 10.47 -7.75
CA GLU A 56 0.91 11.49 -8.68
C GLU A 56 0.09 12.80 -8.68
N ALA A 57 -1.05 12.85 -7.99
CA ALA A 57 -1.84 14.07 -7.86
C ALA A 57 -1.45 14.84 -6.58
N GLY A 58 -0.19 15.28 -6.52
CA GLY A 58 0.14 16.51 -5.82
C GLY A 58 -0.40 17.69 -6.62
N SER A 59 -1.68 18.02 -6.42
CA SER A 59 -2.31 19.30 -6.76
C SER A 59 -2.96 19.86 -5.50
#